data_AF-J9UEH8-F1
#
_entry.id   AF-J9UEH8-F1
#
_cell.length_a   1.000
_cell.length_b   1.000
_cell.length_c   1.000
_cell.angle_alpha   90.00
_cell.angle_beta   90.00
_cell.angle_gamma   90.00
#
_symmetry.space_group_name_H-M   'P 1'
#
loop_
_entity.id
_entity.type
_entity.pdbx_description
1 polymer ?
#
loop_
_entity_poly.entity_id
_entity_poly.type
_entity_poly.pdbx_seq_one_letter_code
_entity_poly.pdbx_strand_id
1 'polypeptide(L)'
;MSKIDEISREKWILDSFPEWGTWLNEEIEEEVVEPNTFAMWWLGCVGIWVKTPGDANICIDLWTGNGKRTKKTKNMVAGHQMANMAGVRKLQPNLRASPFVIDPFAIKK
;
A
#
# COMPACT_ATOMS: atom_id res chain seq x y z
N MET A 1 36.46 -3.36 2.17
CA MET A 1 35.38 -4.25 1.68
C MET A 1 34.74 -3.58 0.49
N SER A 2 34.35 -4.35 -0.54
CA SER A 2 33.67 -3.77 -1.69
C SER A 2 32.18 -3.55 -1.36
N LYS A 3 31.51 -2.62 -2.05
CA LYS A 3 30.06 -2.40 -1.88
C LYS A 3 29.22 -3.66 -2.13
N ILE A 4 29.73 -4.61 -2.94
CA ILE A 4 29.05 -5.87 -3.25
C ILE A 4 28.99 -6.77 -2.02
N ASP A 5 30.04 -6.74 -1.19
CA ASP A 5 30.15 -7.60 -0.01
C ASP A 5 29.16 -7.23 1.11
N GLU A 6 28.61 -6.01 1.06
CA GLU A 6 27.67 -5.47 2.06
C GLU A 6 26.19 -5.63 1.65
N ILE A 7 25.91 -6.10 0.44
CA ILE A 7 24.54 -6.25 -0.07
C ILE A 7 23.95 -7.58 0.42
N SER A 8 22.83 -7.48 1.15
CA SER A 8 21.92 -8.58 1.39
C SER A 8 20.56 -8.30 0.76
N ARG A 9 19.74 -9.34 0.59
CA ARG A 9 18.36 -9.19 0.11
C ARG A 9 17.55 -8.29 1.04
N GLU A 10 17.75 -8.43 2.34
CA GLU A 10 17.05 -7.69 3.39
C GLU A 10 17.44 -6.21 3.34
N LYS A 11 18.75 -5.92 3.21
CA LYS A 11 19.25 -4.55 3.04
C LYS A 11 18.67 -3.91 1.78
N TRP A 12 18.72 -4.61 0.64
CA TRP A 12 18.14 -4.11 -0.60
C TRP A 12 16.64 -3.78 -0.47
N ILE A 13 15.85 -4.63 0.21
CA ILE A 13 14.42 -4.37 0.43
C ILE A 13 14.21 -3.15 1.34
N LEU A 14 14.92 -3.07 2.46
CA LEU A 14 14.77 -1.96 3.41
C LEU A 14 15.25 -0.62 2.85
N ASP A 15 16.26 -0.64 1.98
CA ASP A 15 16.78 0.57 1.34
C ASP A 15 15.91 1.03 0.15
N SER A 16 15.01 0.19 -0.37
CA SER A 16 14.26 0.47 -1.62
C SER A 16 12.75 0.66 -1.45
N PHE A 17 12.15 0.20 -0.35
CA PHE A 17 10.69 0.19 -0.17
C PHE A 17 10.26 0.93 1.11
N PRO A 18 9.06 1.56 1.13
CA PRO A 18 8.08 1.64 0.03
C PRO A 18 8.57 2.52 -1.13
N GLU A 19 8.02 2.32 -2.33
CA GLU A 19 8.56 2.89 -3.57
C GLU A 19 8.64 4.42 -3.57
N TRP A 20 7.77 5.10 -2.82
CA TRP A 20 7.77 6.56 -2.69
C TRP A 20 8.43 7.07 -1.40
N GLY A 21 8.90 6.18 -0.53
CA GLY A 21 9.40 6.55 0.80
C GLY A 21 8.38 7.41 1.55
N THR A 22 8.81 8.59 1.98
CA THR A 22 8.00 9.57 2.72
C THR A 22 7.46 10.71 1.87
N TRP A 23 7.62 10.68 0.54
CA TRP A 23 7.22 11.80 -0.34
C TRP A 23 5.76 12.22 -0.15
N LEU A 24 4.84 11.26 -0.21
CA LEU A 24 3.41 11.56 -0.06
C LEU A 24 3.05 11.89 1.40
N ASN A 25 3.79 11.37 2.38
CA ASN A 25 3.62 11.73 3.78
C ASN A 25 3.91 13.23 3.96
N GLU A 26 5.03 13.70 3.42
CA GLU A 26 5.44 15.11 3.46
C GLU A 26 4.44 15.99 2.72
N GLU A 27 3.99 15.60 1.51
CA GLU A 27 2.99 16.33 0.74
C GLU A 27 1.66 16.50 1.49
N ILE A 28 1.18 15.44 2.15
CA ILE A 28 -0.04 15.49 2.98
C ILE A 28 0.15 16.40 4.20
N GLU A 29 1.30 16.33 4.86
CA GLU A 29 1.64 17.17 6.02
C GLU A 29 1.65 18.67 5.62
N GLU A 30 2.28 19.00 4.50
CA GLU A 30 2.46 20.37 4.00
C GLU A 30 1.18 20.99 3.39
N GLU A 31 0.22 20.17 2.94
CA GLU A 31 -0.99 20.67 2.29
C GLU A 31 -1.82 21.57 3.23
N VAL A 32 -2.05 22.82 2.82
CA VAL A 32 -2.93 23.76 3.51
C VAL A 32 -4.26 23.82 2.75
N VAL A 33 -5.28 23.17 3.31
CA VAL A 33 -6.59 23.06 2.66
C VAL A 33 -7.39 24.35 2.81
N GLU A 34 -7.81 24.95 1.70
CA GLU A 34 -8.54 26.23 1.66
C GLU A 34 -9.96 26.14 2.25
N PRO A 35 -10.50 27.23 2.86
CA PRO A 35 -11.87 27.26 3.36
C PRO A 35 -12.92 26.84 2.31
N ASN A 36 -13.94 26.11 2.76
CA ASN A 36 -14.99 25.53 1.90
C ASN A 36 -14.50 24.49 0.88
N THR A 37 -13.31 23.92 1.07
CA THR A 37 -12.77 22.81 0.27
C THR A 37 -12.36 21.62 1.15
N PHE A 38 -11.93 20.53 0.52
CA PHE A 38 -11.24 19.41 1.16
C PHE A 38 -10.26 18.80 0.16
N ALA A 39 -9.16 18.22 0.66
CA ALA A 39 -8.17 17.53 -0.16
C ALA A 39 -8.27 16.02 0.03
N MET A 40 -7.94 15.27 -1.03
CA MET A 40 -7.89 13.81 -0.99
C MET A 40 -6.70 13.26 -1.76
N TRP A 41 -6.14 12.17 -1.27
CA TRP A 41 -5.11 11.40 -1.96
C TRP A 41 -5.52 9.94 -2.08
N TRP A 42 -5.29 9.36 -3.24
CA TRP A 42 -5.52 7.95 -3.46
C TRP A 42 -4.28 7.14 -3.09
N LEU A 43 -4.43 6.27 -2.09
CA LEU A 43 -3.35 5.46 -1.51
C LEU A 43 -3.22 4.07 -2.18
N GLY A 44 -4.01 3.82 -3.23
CA GLY A 44 -4.09 2.56 -3.95
C GLY A 44 -5.22 1.63 -3.44
N CYS A 45 -5.66 0.70 -4.30
CA CYS A 45 -6.88 -0.07 -4.07
C CYS A 45 -8.07 0.87 -3.85
N VAL A 46 -8.69 0.85 -2.67
CA VAL A 46 -9.73 1.79 -2.24
C VAL A 46 -9.28 2.68 -1.07
N GLY A 47 -7.97 2.68 -0.76
CA GLY A 47 -7.41 3.47 0.32
C GLY A 47 -7.40 4.95 -0.04
N ILE A 48 -7.91 5.80 0.84
CA ILE A 48 -8.05 7.23 0.64
C ILE A 48 -7.54 7.97 1.88
N TRP A 49 -6.74 9.01 1.68
CA TRP A 49 -6.51 10.04 2.68
C TRP A 49 -7.43 11.22 2.41
N VAL A 50 -8.03 11.80 3.45
CA VAL A 50 -8.83 13.03 3.39
C VAL A 50 -8.28 14.04 4.39
N LYS A 51 -8.05 15.28 3.95
CA LYS A 51 -7.67 16.40 4.81
C LYS A 51 -8.68 17.55 4.67
N THR A 52 -9.01 18.19 5.78
CA THR A 52 -9.99 19.29 5.83
C THR A 52 -9.32 20.63 6.18
N PRO A 53 -9.98 21.79 5.98
CA PRO A 53 -9.42 23.10 6.31
C PRO A 53 -9.14 23.29 7.82
N GLY A 54 -9.84 22.54 8.68
CA GLY A 54 -9.59 22.51 10.12
C GLY A 54 -8.50 21.53 10.54
N ASP A 55 -7.67 21.08 9.59
CA ASP A 55 -6.59 20.12 9.77
C ASP A 55 -7.01 18.75 10.32
N ALA A 56 -8.30 18.39 10.15
CA ALA A 56 -8.72 17.02 10.39
C ALA A 56 -8.21 16.12 9.26
N ASN A 57 -7.52 15.05 9.65
CA ASN A 57 -6.93 14.05 8.76
C ASN A 57 -7.61 12.70 8.97
N ILE A 58 -8.12 12.09 7.89
CA ILE A 58 -8.89 10.86 7.91
C ILE A 58 -8.26 9.86 6.93
N CYS A 59 -7.88 8.70 7.44
CA CYS A 59 -7.38 7.59 6.65
C CYS A 59 -8.49 6.53 6.50
N ILE A 60 -8.93 6.28 5.27
CA ILE A 60 -10.03 5.36 4.93
C ILE A 60 -9.44 4.18 4.17
N ASP A 61 -9.71 2.95 4.63
CA ASP A 61 -9.36 1.68 3.95
C ASP A 61 -7.91 1.57 3.44
N LEU A 62 -6.94 2.16 4.14
CA LEU A 62 -5.52 2.01 3.81
C LEU A 62 -5.10 0.55 3.89
N TRP A 63 -4.82 -0.04 2.72
CA TRP A 63 -4.39 -1.42 2.60
C TRP A 63 -2.91 -1.52 2.20
N THR A 64 -2.08 -1.83 3.18
CA THR A 64 -0.63 -2.02 3.01
C THR A 64 -0.24 -3.49 2.76
N GLY A 65 -1.20 -4.29 2.29
CA GLY A 65 -0.98 -5.69 1.92
C GLY A 65 -0.50 -5.89 0.48
N ASN A 66 -0.35 -7.15 0.07
CA ASN A 66 0.01 -7.55 -1.28
C ASN A 66 -0.85 -8.71 -1.79
N GLY A 67 -0.72 -8.99 -3.09
CA GLY A 67 -1.35 -10.14 -3.74
C GLY A 67 -0.56 -11.44 -3.55
N LYS A 68 -0.75 -12.40 -4.46
CA LYS A 68 0.01 -13.66 -4.42
C LYS A 68 1.53 -13.42 -4.61
N ARG A 69 2.35 -14.14 -3.84
CA ARG A 69 3.82 -14.09 -3.91
C ARG A 69 4.48 -15.36 -4.46
N THR A 70 3.69 -16.40 -4.70
CA THR A 70 4.20 -17.68 -5.22
C THR A 70 3.08 -18.45 -5.94
N LYS A 71 3.48 -19.29 -6.91
CA LYS A 71 2.61 -20.26 -7.61
C LYS A 71 2.69 -21.67 -6.99
N LYS A 72 3.37 -21.83 -5.84
CA LYS A 72 3.52 -23.14 -5.16
C LYS A 72 2.17 -23.68 -4.70
N THR A 73 1.35 -22.86 -4.06
CA THR A 73 -0.05 -23.19 -3.75
C THR A 73 -0.85 -23.28 -5.06
N LYS A 74 -1.51 -24.42 -5.30
CA LYS A 74 -2.24 -24.65 -6.56
C LYS A 74 -3.73 -24.33 -6.47
N ASN A 75 -4.32 -24.46 -5.28
CA ASN A 75 -5.74 -24.33 -5.05
C ASN A 75 -6.06 -23.17 -4.09
N MET A 76 -7.24 -22.58 -4.24
CA MET A 76 -7.78 -21.66 -3.24
C MET A 76 -8.10 -22.39 -1.94
N VAL A 77 -8.07 -21.66 -0.84
CA VAL A 77 -8.49 -22.18 0.48
C VAL A 77 -9.97 -22.55 0.47
N ALA A 78 -10.34 -23.56 1.24
CA ALA A 78 -11.73 -23.95 1.41
C ALA A 78 -12.54 -22.76 1.98
N GLY A 79 -13.75 -22.54 1.45
CA GLY A 79 -14.60 -21.41 1.85
C GLY A 79 -14.22 -20.06 1.25
N HIS A 80 -13.18 -19.96 0.41
CA HIS A 80 -12.85 -18.73 -0.30
C HIS A 80 -14.05 -18.23 -1.12
N GLN A 81 -14.38 -16.95 -1.01
CA GLN A 81 -15.58 -16.36 -1.63
C GLN A 81 -15.65 -16.59 -3.14
N MET A 82 -14.52 -16.46 -3.87
CA MET A 82 -14.51 -16.74 -5.32
C MET A 82 -14.80 -18.21 -5.65
N ALA A 83 -14.39 -19.15 -4.78
CA ALA A 83 -14.69 -20.57 -4.95
C ALA A 83 -16.17 -20.89 -4.69
N ASN A 84 -16.80 -20.15 -3.76
CA ASN A 84 -18.22 -20.28 -3.44
C ASN A 84 -19.09 -19.67 -4.55
N MET A 85 -18.71 -18.50 -5.07
CA MET A 85 -19.48 -17.80 -6.11
C MET A 85 -19.43 -18.50 -7.47
N ALA A 86 -18.27 -19.02 -7.87
CA ALA A 86 -18.05 -19.50 -9.24
C ALA A 86 -17.69 -20.99 -9.34
N GLY A 87 -17.73 -21.75 -8.23
CA GLY A 87 -17.43 -23.19 -8.24
C GLY A 87 -15.97 -23.56 -8.57
N VAL A 88 -15.08 -22.58 -8.71
CA VAL A 88 -13.67 -22.78 -9.07
C VAL A 88 -12.82 -23.28 -7.89
N ARG A 89 -11.69 -23.93 -8.19
CA ARG A 89 -10.74 -24.44 -7.17
C ARG A 89 -9.30 -23.98 -7.36
N LYS A 90 -8.88 -23.65 -8.59
CA LYS A 90 -7.52 -23.19 -8.89
C LYS A 90 -7.23 -21.85 -8.22
N LEU A 91 -5.98 -21.62 -7.83
CA LEU A 91 -5.53 -20.36 -7.24
C LEU A 91 -5.82 -19.16 -8.16
N GLN A 92 -6.44 -18.12 -7.63
CA GLN A 92 -6.64 -16.86 -8.35
C GLN A 92 -5.28 -16.15 -8.57
N PRO A 93 -4.98 -15.68 -9.81
CA PRO A 93 -3.72 -15.01 -10.12
C PRO A 93 -3.75 -13.51 -9.78
N ASN A 94 -4.24 -13.13 -8.58
CA ASN A 94 -4.33 -11.73 -8.17
C ASN A 94 -2.98 -11.22 -7.61
N LEU A 95 -2.23 -10.49 -8.45
CA LEU A 95 -0.99 -9.82 -8.11
C LEU A 95 -1.27 -8.32 -7.88
N ARG A 96 -0.64 -7.72 -6.87
CA ARG A 96 -0.70 -6.25 -6.67
C ARG A 96 0.08 -5.60 -7.83
N ALA A 97 -0.54 -4.63 -8.49
CA ALA A 97 0.03 -3.95 -9.65
C ALA A 97 0.25 -2.44 -9.43
N SER A 98 -0.07 -1.93 -8.24
CA SER A 98 0.22 -0.56 -7.82
C SER A 98 1.38 -0.55 -6.80
N PRO A 99 2.28 0.46 -6.86
CA PRO A 99 3.33 0.64 -5.85
C PRO A 99 2.73 1.02 -4.49
N PHE A 100 3.58 1.11 -3.46
CA PHE A 100 3.25 1.74 -2.19
C PHE A 100 3.63 3.22 -2.24
N VAL A 101 2.60 4.07 -2.28
CA VAL A 101 2.76 5.53 -2.42
C VAL A 101 2.92 6.26 -1.09
N ILE A 102 2.55 5.61 0.02
CA ILE A 102 2.64 6.18 1.37
C ILE A 102 3.37 5.20 2.29
N ASP A 103 4.25 5.71 3.15
CA ASP A 103 4.81 4.94 4.24
C ASP A 103 3.88 5.01 5.47
N PRO A 104 3.24 3.90 5.87
CA PRO A 104 2.35 3.89 7.03
C PRO A 104 3.09 4.17 8.36
N PHE A 105 4.41 3.98 8.42
CA PHE A 105 5.20 4.22 9.63
C PHE A 105 5.69 5.66 9.76
N ALA A 106 5.61 6.45 8.68
CA ALA A 106 5.99 7.86 8.67
C ALA A 106 4.79 8.81 8.81
N ILE A 107 3.57 8.30 9.00
CA ILE A 107 2.38 9.12 9.22
C ILE A 107 2.50 9.84 10.58
N LYS A 108 2.46 11.16 10.56
CA LYS A 108 2.46 12.00 11.78
C LYS A 108 1.11 12.69 11.99
N LYS A 109 0.98 13.31 13.17
CA LYS A 109 -0.12 14.21 13.53
C LYS A 109 0.33 15.64 13.35
#